data_AF-A0A7C1UAM1-F1
#
_entry.id   AF-A0A7C1UAM1-F1
#
_cell.length_a   1.000
_cell.length_b   1.000
_cell.length_c   1.000
_cell.angle_alpha   90.00
_cell.angle_beta   90.00
_cell.angle_gamma   90.00
#
_symmetry.space_group_name_H-M   'P 1'
#
loop_
_entity.id
_entity.type
_entity.pdbx_description
1 polymer ?
#
loop_
_entity_poly.entity_id
_entity_poly.type
_entity_poly.pdbx_seq_one_letter_code
_entity_poly.pdbx_strand_id
1 'polypeptide(L)' 'MGHLSLSRRIRQSIEHKGYRVLAGVAKPLVAMVHGFCVGGGAAIALNADLRYAADDARFG' A
#
# COMPACT_ATOMS: atom_id res chain seq x y z
N MET A 1 23.00 12.07 -12.35
CA MET A 1 22.58 11.02 -11.38
C MET A 1 21.91 11.55 -10.09
N GLY A 2 21.91 12.86 -9.76
CA GLY A 2 21.32 13.38 -8.50
C GLY A 2 19.81 13.68 -8.49
N HIS A 3 19.19 13.99 -9.63
CA HIS A 3 17.78 14.43 -9.67
C HIS A 3 16.76 13.31 -9.33
N LEU A 4 17.10 12.05 -9.65
CA LEU A 4 16.24 10.88 -9.36
C LEU A 4 16.24 10.48 -7.86
N SER A 5 17.23 10.92 -7.08
CA SER A 5 17.34 10.64 -5.65
C SER A 5 16.34 11.48 -4.83
N LEU A 6 16.22 12.76 -5.16
CA LEU A 6 15.32 13.67 -4.45
C LEU A 6 13.84 13.36 -4.71
N SER A 7 13.48 13.08 -5.97
CA SER A 7 12.10 12.72 -6.33
C SER A 7 11.65 11.38 -5.71
N ARG A 8 12.58 10.42 -5.52
CA ARG A 8 12.30 9.19 -4.76
C ARG A 8 12.08 9.47 -3.27
N ARG A 9 12.94 10.26 -2.64
CA ARG A 9 12.81 10.60 -1.22
C ARG A 9 11.51 11.31 -0.87
N ILE A 10 11.10 12.27 -1.71
CA ILE A 10 9.83 12.99 -1.51
C ILE A 10 8.66 12.00 -1.57
N ARG A 11 8.65 11.12 -2.58
CA ARG A 11 7.60 10.11 -2.74
C ARG A 11 7.56 9.12 -1.58
N GLN A 12 8.71 8.58 -1.19
CA GLN A 12 8.83 7.67 -0.05
C GLN A 12 8.28 8.31 1.22
N SER A 13 8.57 9.58 1.48
CA SER A 13 8.06 10.30 2.66
C SER A 13 6.54 10.45 2.66
N ILE A 14 5.94 10.73 1.48
CA ILE A 14 4.48 10.84 1.34
C ILE A 14 3.81 9.48 1.52
N GLU A 15 4.34 8.44 0.87
CA GLU A 15 3.88 7.05 0.99
C GLU A 15 3.92 6.58 2.45
N HIS A 16 5.05 6.78 3.13
CA HIS A 16 5.23 6.35 4.52
C HIS A 16 4.22 7.00 5.47
N LYS A 17 3.90 8.28 5.27
CA LYS A 17 2.90 8.97 6.08
C LYS A 17 1.49 8.40 5.88
N GLY A 18 1.10 8.16 4.63
CA GLY A 18 -0.21 7.61 4.31
C GLY A 18 -0.40 6.21 4.91
N TYR A 19 0.60 5.35 4.78
CA TYR A 19 0.55 3.98 5.29
C TYR A 19 0.54 3.91 6.82
N ARG A 20 1.28 4.79 7.49
CA ARG A 20 1.27 4.86 8.96
C ARG A 20 -0.10 5.20 9.56
N VAL A 21 -0.92 5.97 8.85
CA VAL A 21 -2.29 6.26 9.31
C VAL A 21 -3.14 5.00 9.26
N LEU A 22 -3.00 4.19 8.20
CA LEU A 22 -3.72 2.92 8.05
C LEU A 22 -3.35 1.92 9.15
N ALA A 23 -2.05 1.82 9.48
CA ALA A 23 -1.57 0.95 10.57
C ALA A 23 -2.00 1.43 11.98
N GLY A 24 -2.44 2.69 12.11
CA GLY A 24 -2.87 3.27 13.39
C GLY A 24 -4.39 3.27 13.62
N VAL A 25 -5.16 2.65 12.72
CA VAL A 25 -6.62 2.62 12.85
C VAL A 25 -7.00 1.74 14.05
N ALA A 26 -7.85 2.26 14.94
CA ALA A 26 -8.25 1.55 16.16
C ALA A 26 -9.11 0.30 15.90
N LYS A 27 -9.68 0.19 14.70
CA LYS A 27 -10.49 -0.95 14.25
C LYS A 27 -9.66 -1.78 13.26
N PRO A 28 -9.85 -3.11 13.22
CA PRO A 28 -9.18 -3.95 12.25
C PRO A 28 -9.44 -3.48 10.81
N LEU A 29 -8.36 -3.37 10.03
CA LEU A 29 -8.40 -3.04 8.61
C LEU A 29 -8.44 -4.32 7.78
N VAL A 30 -9.44 -4.44 6.92
CA VAL A 30 -9.61 -5.57 6.00
C VAL A 30 -9.46 -5.10 4.56
N ALA A 31 -8.52 -5.70 3.83
CA ALA A 31 -8.38 -5.51 2.39
C ALA A 31 -9.06 -6.65 1.65
N MET A 32 -10.06 -6.34 0.83
CA MET A 32 -10.68 -7.29 -0.10
C MET A 32 -10.21 -6.97 -1.51
N VAL A 33 -9.64 -7.96 -2.18
CA VAL A 33 -8.90 -7.78 -3.44
C VAL A 33 -9.53 -8.62 -4.55
N HIS A 34 -9.89 -7.94 -5.63
CA HIS A 34 -10.32 -8.51 -6.90
C HIS A 34 -9.41 -8.01 -8.02
N GLY A 35 -9.09 -8.86 -8.99
CA GLY A 35 -8.23 -8.48 -10.12
C GLY A 35 -6.86 -7.93 -9.69
N PHE A 36 -6.37 -6.88 -10.36
CA PHE A 36 -5.01 -6.38 -10.13
C PHE A 36 -4.88 -5.47 -8.89
N CYS A 37 -4.03 -5.89 -7.96
CA CYS A 37 -3.60 -5.11 -6.81
C CYS A 37 -2.12 -4.79 -6.94
N VAL A 38 -1.81 -3.61 -7.51
CA VAL A 38 -0.44 -3.22 -7.88
C VAL A 38 -0.02 -1.87 -7.34
N GLY A 39 1.29 -1.67 -7.18
CA GLY A 39 1.89 -0.40 -6.82
C GLY A 39 1.36 0.16 -5.50
N GLY A 40 0.80 1.37 -5.53
CA GLY A 40 0.25 2.01 -4.33
C GLY A 40 -0.89 1.22 -3.68
N GLY A 41 -1.71 0.51 -4.48
CA GLY A 41 -2.79 -0.33 -3.97
C GLY A 41 -2.27 -1.57 -3.23
N ALA A 42 -1.22 -2.20 -3.77
CA ALA A 42 -0.53 -3.31 -3.09
C ALA A 42 0.10 -2.84 -1.77
N ALA A 43 0.75 -1.68 -1.78
CA ALA A 43 1.33 -1.09 -0.58
C ALA A 43 0.27 -0.74 0.48
N ILE A 44 -0.93 -0.29 0.09
CA ILE A 44 -2.06 -0.10 1.01
C ILE A 44 -2.55 -1.44 1.57
N ALA A 45 -2.78 -2.44 0.72
CA ALA A 45 -3.24 -3.76 1.15
C ALA A 45 -2.27 -4.42 2.15
N LEU A 46 -0.96 -4.17 1.99
CA LEU A 46 0.07 -4.61 2.94
C LEU A 46 -0.05 -4.01 4.34
N ASN A 47 -0.76 -2.89 4.51
CA ASN A 47 -1.03 -2.31 5.83
C ASN A 47 -2.31 -2.84 6.48
N ALA A 48 -3.11 -3.66 5.80
CA ALA A 48 -4.29 -4.30 6.39
C ALA A 48 -3.91 -5.47 7.31
N ASP A 49 -4.72 -5.68 8.35
CA ASP A 49 -4.60 -6.81 9.28
C ASP A 49 -5.00 -8.13 8.61
N LEU A 50 -6.05 -8.08 7.77
CA LEU A 50 -6.55 -9.22 7.01
C LEU A 50 -6.64 -8.88 5.53
N ARG A 51 -6.32 -9.88 4.70
CA ARG A 51 -6.37 -9.77 3.24
C ARG A 51 -7.17 -10.94 2.69
N TYR A 52 -8.28 -10.63 2.03
CA TYR A 52 -9.10 -11.61 1.32
C TYR A 52 -8.96 -11.36 -0.17
N ALA A 53 -8.35 -12.32 -0.86
CA ALA A 53 -8.14 -12.27 -2.29
C ALA A 53 -9.16 -13.18 -2.97
N ALA A 54 -9.86 -12.65 -3.97
CA ALA A 54 -10.63 -13.47 -4.89
C ALA A 54 -9.70 -14.31 -5.78
N ASP A 55 -10.24 -15.36 -6.40
CA ASP A 55 -9.47 -16.28 -7.25
C ASP A 55 -8.81 -15.58 -8.46
N ASP A 56 -9.39 -14.45 -8.88
CA ASP A 56 -8.89 -13.60 -9.97
C ASP A 56 -7.82 -12.59 -9.53
N ALA A 57 -7.47 -12.54 -8.23
CA ALA A 57 -6.53 -11.57 -7.71
C ALA A 57 -5.11 -11.78 -8.28
N ARG A 58 -4.46 -10.66 -8.59
CA ARG A 58 -3.09 -10.58 -9.13
C ARG A 58 -2.33 -9.46 -8.42
N PHE A 59 -1.27 -9.81 -7.71
CA PHE A 59 -0.44 -8.87 -6.95
C PHE A 59 0.85 -8.52 -7.69
N GLY A 60 1.33 -7.27 -7.56
CA GLY A 60 2.58 -6.81 -8.17
C GLY A 60 3.02 -5.37 -7.84
#